data_AF-A0A1A3C4C7-F1
#
_entry.id   AF-A0A1A3C4C7-F1
#
_cell.length_a   1.000
_cell.length_b   1.000
_cell.length_c   1.000
_cell.angle_alpha   90.00
_cell.angle_beta   90.00
_cell.angle_gamma   90.00
#
_symmetry.space_group_name_H-M   'P 1'
#
loop_
_entity.id
_entity.type
_entity.pdbx_description
1 polymer ?
#
loop_
_entity_poly.entity_id
_entity_poly.type
_entity_poly.pdbx_seq_one_letter_code
_entity_poly.pdbx_strand_id
1 'polypeptide(L)'
;MRSNEVADVLAAVESAYKQLAALRFDGLTRTELYALLERLDRLDHQRAALDQRLMGRLLAAGGLSSRDVARRLRISPAEAQRRLRGA
;
A
#
# COMPACT_ATOMS: atom_id res chain seq x y z
N MET A 1 -18.56 2.36 6.16
CA MET A 1 -17.91 1.11 5.75
C MET A 1 -18.26 0.03 6.75
N ARG A 2 -18.91 -1.03 6.28
CA ARG A 2 -19.11 -2.23 7.10
C ARG A 2 -17.86 -3.11 7.00
N SER A 3 -17.57 -3.92 8.01
CA SER A 3 -16.37 -4.79 8.01
C SER A 3 -16.31 -5.69 6.77
N ASN A 4 -17.46 -6.22 6.33
CA ASN A 4 -17.54 -7.09 5.16
C ASN A 4 -17.21 -6.37 3.85
N GLU A 5 -17.61 -5.11 3.72
CA GLU A 5 -17.29 -4.28 2.54
C GLU A 5 -15.77 -4.09 2.36
N VAL A 6 -15.03 -3.98 3.47
CA VAL A 6 -13.55 -3.89 3.43
C VAL A 6 -12.93 -5.20 2.96
N ALA A 7 -13.43 -6.33 3.47
CA ALA A 7 -12.94 -7.64 3.12
C ALA A 7 -13.20 -7.96 1.64
N ASP A 8 -14.39 -7.62 1.13
CA ASP A 8 -14.78 -7.85 -0.26
C ASP A 8 -13.90 -7.04 -1.22
N VAL A 9 -13.65 -5.76 -0.92
CA VAL A 9 -12.76 -4.91 -1.73
C VAL A 9 -11.32 -5.43 -1.71
N LEU A 10 -10.81 -5.85 -0.55
CA LEU A 10 -9.47 -6.42 -0.44
C LEU A 10 -9.34 -7.73 -1.22
N ALA A 11 -10.35 -8.61 -1.14
CA ALA A 11 -10.38 -9.85 -1.92
C ALA A 11 -10.37 -9.58 -3.43
N ALA A 12 -11.09 -8.55 -3.90
CA ALA A 12 -11.07 -8.13 -5.30
C ALA A 12 -9.68 -7.63 -5.73
N VAL A 13 -9.01 -6.82 -4.90
CA VAL A 13 -7.64 -6.35 -5.15
C VAL A 13 -6.66 -7.51 -5.22
N GLU A 14 -6.70 -8.44 -4.26
CA GLU A 14 -5.85 -9.63 -4.25
C GLU A 14 -6.05 -10.49 -5.50
N SER A 15 -7.30 -10.69 -5.91
CA SER A 15 -7.63 -11.39 -7.15
C SER A 15 -7.05 -10.69 -8.38
N ALA A 16 -7.17 -9.37 -8.47
CA ALA A 16 -6.63 -8.59 -9.58
C ALA A 16 -5.09 -8.71 -9.67
N TYR A 17 -4.38 -8.64 -8.54
CA TYR A 17 -2.92 -8.84 -8.52
C TYR A 17 -2.52 -10.25 -8.94
N LYS A 18 -3.28 -11.29 -8.54
CA LYS A 18 -3.04 -12.67 -9.00
C LYS A 18 -3.23 -12.79 -10.50
N GLN A 19 -4.27 -12.17 -11.06
CA GLN A 19 -4.50 -12.16 -12.50
C GLN A 19 -3.37 -11.44 -13.24
N LEU A 20 -2.92 -10.28 -12.73
CA LEU A 20 -1.82 -9.53 -13.31
C LEU A 20 -0.51 -10.33 -13.31
N ALA A 21 -0.21 -11.03 -12.22
CA ALA A 21 0.98 -11.89 -12.11
C ALA A 21 0.94 -13.12 -13.02
N ALA A 22 -0.25 -13.55 -13.46
CA ALA A 22 -0.43 -14.67 -14.39
C ALA A 22 -0.38 -14.25 -15.87
N LEU A 23 -0.32 -12.95 -16.17
CA LEU A 23 -0.22 -12.48 -17.55
C LEU A 23 1.13 -12.84 -18.17
N ARG A 24 1.10 -13.21 -19.45
CA ARG A 24 2.30 -13.32 -20.29
C ARG A 24 2.55 -11.98 -20.97
N PHE A 25 3.78 -11.50 -20.89
CA PHE A 25 4.18 -10.20 -21.45
C PHE A 25 4.94 -10.31 -22.77
N ASP A 26 5.07 -11.53 -23.32
CA ASP A 26 5.86 -11.85 -24.52
C ASP A 26 5.44 -11.06 -25.77
N GLY A 27 4.19 -10.58 -25.81
CA GLY A 27 3.62 -9.81 -26.93
C GLY A 27 3.68 -8.28 -26.76
N LEU A 28 4.19 -7.77 -25.64
CA LEU A 28 4.24 -6.33 -25.39
C LEU A 28 5.47 -5.70 -26.04
N THR A 29 5.26 -4.56 -26.69
CA THR A 29 6.35 -3.70 -27.15
C THR A 29 7.07 -3.06 -25.96
N ARG A 30 8.28 -2.57 -26.19
CA ARG A 30 9.06 -1.84 -25.19
C ARG A 30 8.27 -0.66 -24.57
N THR A 31 7.54 0.09 -25.40
CA THR A 31 6.72 1.23 -24.94
C THR A 31 5.59 0.77 -24.02
N GLU A 32 4.92 -0.33 -24.36
CA GLU A 32 3.85 -0.90 -23.54
C GLU A 32 4.37 -1.46 -22.21
N LEU A 33 5.57 -2.06 -22.22
CA LEU A 33 6.23 -2.50 -20.99
C LEU A 33 6.53 -1.33 -20.05
N TYR A 34 7.04 -0.20 -20.57
CA TYR A 34 7.24 1.00 -19.75
C TYR A 34 5.92 1.58 -19.22
N ALA A 35 4.89 1.63 -20.07
CA ALA A 35 3.57 2.11 -19.65
C ALA A 35 2.95 1.22 -18.55
N LEU A 36 3.20 -0.10 -18.60
CA LEU A 36 2.79 -1.03 -17.56
C LEU A 36 3.54 -0.76 -16.24
N LEU A 37 4.85 -0.58 -16.28
CA LEU A 37 5.66 -0.22 -15.11
C LEU A 37 5.16 1.08 -14.48
N GLU A 38 4.92 2.12 -15.27
CA GLU A 38 4.43 3.40 -14.77
C GLU A 38 3.04 3.26 -14.08
N ARG A 39 2.16 2.42 -14.63
CA ARG A 39 0.86 2.13 -14.00
C ARG A 39 1.02 1.38 -12.68
N LEU A 40 1.93 0.41 -12.61
CA LEU A 40 2.25 -0.32 -11.38
C LEU A 40 2.80 0.63 -10.31
N ASP A 41 3.74 1.51 -10.67
CA ASP A 41 4.30 2.51 -9.75
C ASP A 41 3.21 3.44 -9.20
N ARG A 42 2.23 3.84 -10.01
CA ARG A 42 1.09 4.65 -9.53
C ARG A 42 0.24 3.88 -8.51
N LEU A 43 0.01 2.58 -8.70
CA LEU A 43 -0.71 1.76 -7.73
C LEU A 43 0.06 1.63 -6.41
N ASP A 44 1.39 1.48 -6.48
CA ASP A 44 2.24 1.43 -5.29
C ASP A 44 2.19 2.75 -4.50
N HIS A 45 2.23 3.90 -5.18
CA HIS A 45 2.05 5.20 -4.53
C HIS A 45 0.68 5.34 -3.85
N GLN A 46 -0.39 4.91 -4.53
CA GLN A 46 -1.75 4.92 -3.94
C GLN A 46 -1.83 4.02 -2.71
N ARG A 47 -1.20 2.84 -2.76
CA ARG A 47 -1.14 1.93 -1.62
C ARG A 47 -0.37 2.54 -0.45
N ALA A 48 0.79 3.13 -0.70
CA ALA A 48 1.59 3.80 0.33
C ALA A 48 0.81 4.94 1.01
N ALA A 49 0.06 5.73 0.23
CA ALA A 49 -0.78 6.80 0.77
C ALA A 49 -1.93 6.25 1.64
N LEU A 50 -2.54 5.12 1.25
CA LEU A 50 -3.55 4.44 2.06
C LEU A 50 -2.96 3.92 3.36
N ASP A 51 -1.80 3.26 3.31
CA ASP A 51 -1.11 2.76 4.51
C ASP A 51 -0.81 3.91 5.48
N GLN A 52 -0.31 5.05 4.98
CA GLN A 52 -0.08 6.27 5.77
C GLN A 52 -1.35 6.74 6.50
N ARG A 53 -2.50 6.81 5.79
CA ARG A 53 -3.78 7.20 6.39
C ARG A 53 -4.24 6.21 7.46
N LEU A 54 -4.10 4.91 7.23
CA LEU A 54 -4.50 3.87 8.18
C LEU A 54 -3.64 3.89 9.44
N MET A 55 -2.33 4.08 9.30
CA MET A 55 -1.45 4.25 10.47
C MET A 55 -1.80 5.51 11.24
N GLY A 56 -2.02 6.66 10.58
CA GLY A 56 -2.47 7.88 11.25
C GLY A 56 -3.73 7.66 12.10
N ARG A 57 -4.71 6.92 11.58
CA ARG A 57 -5.91 6.55 12.34
C ARG A 57 -5.62 5.63 13.52
N LEU A 58 -4.79 4.62 13.35
CA LEU A 58 -4.40 3.71 14.43
C LEU A 58 -3.62 4.41 15.54
N LEU A 59 -2.84 5.43 15.18
CA LEU A 59 -2.11 6.28 16.13
C LEU A 59 -3.04 7.18 16.92
N ALA A 60 -4.00 7.83 16.25
CA ALA A 60 -5.05 8.60 16.91
C ALA A 60 -5.91 7.73 17.85
N ALA A 61 -6.11 6.46 17.49
CA ALA A 61 -6.84 5.49 18.32
C ALA A 61 -6.00 4.89 19.47
N GLY A 62 -4.73 5.30 19.63
CA GLY A 62 -3.83 4.79 20.68
C GLY A 62 -3.38 3.34 20.51
N GLY A 63 -3.58 2.74 19.32
CA GLY A 63 -3.40 1.31 19.06
C GLY A 63 -2.07 0.91 18.42
N LEU A 64 -1.15 1.84 18.17
CA LEU A 64 0.16 1.56 17.57
C LEU A 64 1.28 2.29 18.30
N SER A 65 2.36 1.58 18.62
CA SER A 65 3.60 2.20 19.08
C SER A 65 4.46 2.69 17.91
N SER A 66 5.39 3.61 18.18
CA SER A 66 6.42 4.04 17.21
C SER A 66 7.24 2.89 16.63
N ARG A 67 7.43 1.83 17.41
CA ARG A 67 8.14 0.62 17.00
C ARG A 67 7.34 -0.20 15.98
N ASP A 68 6.01 -0.20 16.09
CA ASP A 68 5.13 -0.91 15.16
C ASP A 68 5.04 -0.18 13.82
N VAL A 69 5.01 1.15 13.86
CA VAL A 69 5.06 2.00 12.66
C VAL A 69 6.39 1.84 11.93
N ALA A 70 7.53 1.89 12.64
CA ALA A 70 8.85 1.71 12.04
C ALA A 70 8.98 0.36 11.34
N ARG A 71 8.48 -0.72 11.97
CA ARG A 71 8.51 -2.07 11.43
C ARG A 71 7.66 -2.22 10.19
N ARG A 72 6.43 -1.68 10.20
CA ARG A 72 5.50 -1.75 9.06
C ARG A 72 6.00 -0.96 7.86
N LEU A 73 6.53 0.23 8.09
CA LEU A 73 7.01 1.10 7.02
C LEU A 73 8.44 0.82 6.57
N ARG A 74 9.16 -0.09 7.25
CA ARG A 74 10.59 -0.34 7.03
C ARG A 74 11.42 0.96 7.07
N ILE A 75 11.08 1.85 7.98
CA ILE A 75 11.78 3.13 8.22
C ILE A 75 12.46 3.11 9.59
N SER A 76 13.32 4.09 9.85
CA SER A 76 13.94 4.23 11.16
C SER A 76 12.90 4.55 12.25
N PRO A 77 13.13 4.12 13.51
CA PRO A 77 12.29 4.50 14.65
C PRO A 77 12.17 6.01 14.84
N ALA A 78 13.24 6.76 14.53
CA ALA A 78 13.25 8.21 14.59
C ALA A 78 12.35 8.85 13.51
N GLU A 79 12.37 8.35 12.28
CA GLU A 79 11.46 8.80 11.22
C GLU A 79 10.00 8.44 11.54
N ALA A 80 9.78 7.25 12.11
CA ALA A 80 8.48 6.85 12.61
C ALA A 80 7.99 7.81 13.72
N GLN A 81 8.84 8.16 14.69
CA GLN A 81 8.50 9.09 15.76
C GLN A 81 8.29 10.53 15.26
N ARG A 82 9.02 10.97 14.24
CA ARG A 82 8.79 12.26 13.58
C ARG A 82 7.41 12.30 12.90
N ARG A 83 7.06 11.24 12.17
CA ARG A 83 5.73 11.09 11.55
C ARG A 83 4.60 10.96 12.58
N LEU A 84 4.90 10.43 13.76
CA LEU A 84 3.96 10.36 14.89
C LEU A 84 3.66 11.70 15.54
N ARG A 85 4.67 12.58 15.65
CA ARG A 85 4.51 13.89 16.29
C ARG A 85 3.96 14.96 15.34
N GLY A 86 4.01 14.70 14.03
CA GLY A 86 3.48 15.61 13.00
C GLY A 86 2.12 15.22 12.43
N ALA A 87 1.46 14.21 13.01
CA ALA A 87 0.13 13.72 12.63
C ALA A 87 -0.95 14.19 13.60
#